data_AF-A0AAP8GDW3-F1
#
_entry.id   AF-A0AAP8GDW3-F1
#
_cell.length_a   1.000
_cell.length_b   1.000
_cell.length_c   1.000
_cell.angle_alpha   90.00
_cell.angle_beta   90.00
_cell.angle_gamma   90.00
#
_symmetry.space_group_name_H-M   'P 1'
#
loop_
_entity.id
_entity.type
_entity.pdbx_description
1 polymer ?
#
loop_
_entity_poly.entity_id
_entity_poly.type
_entity_poly.pdbx_seq_one_letter_code
_entity_poly.pdbx_strand_id
1 'polypeptide(L)'
;MPKFWAMRARSIEKRQQSATSGRWAHAIRRGDLHQKTPIMNVLEMAEMAVTASNDDPEGSCLTVAEVMSRLNTHDSNNAHLADPAVDRSRFRSEVLRGDEPVHGEFLALVYSAHYPLVRLDGFADFRAMEEWLASDSGIVNSFATYVIAFIAGQSRSYAIAYKAADGTVQEFDKWAQNLLGPQPAENVSNRWVAWKCS
;
A
#
# COMPACT_ATOMS: atom_id res chain seq x y z
N MET A 1 31.03 -7.84 -17.79
CA MET A 1 31.12 -8.49 -16.45
C MET A 1 29.73 -8.57 -15.83
N PRO A 2 29.07 -9.75 -15.76
CA PRO A 2 27.82 -9.89 -15.03
C PRO A 2 27.86 -11.10 -14.08
N LYS A 3 28.20 -10.87 -12.80
CA LYS A 3 28.03 -11.86 -11.71
C LYS A 3 27.50 -11.27 -10.39
N PHE A 4 27.31 -9.95 -10.29
CA PHE A 4 26.88 -9.30 -9.05
C PHE A 4 25.36 -9.18 -8.85
N TRP A 5 24.56 -9.29 -9.91
CA TRP A 5 23.10 -9.10 -9.83
C TRP A 5 22.32 -10.37 -9.42
N ALA A 6 22.87 -11.57 -9.61
CA ALA A 6 22.18 -12.82 -9.31
C ALA A 6 22.23 -13.23 -7.83
N MET A 7 23.03 -12.56 -6.99
CA MET A 7 23.26 -12.96 -5.59
C MET A 7 22.40 -12.19 -4.57
N ARG A 8 21.85 -11.02 -4.91
CA ARG A 8 20.97 -10.26 -4.00
C ARG A 8 19.51 -10.73 -4.02
N ALA A 9 19.01 -11.18 -5.17
CA ALA A 9 17.63 -11.69 -5.28
C ALA A 9 17.37 -12.94 -4.41
N ARG A 10 18.36 -13.82 -4.24
CA ARG A 10 18.22 -15.05 -3.43
C ARG A 10 18.30 -14.84 -1.92
N SER A 11 18.73 -13.66 -1.47
CA SER A 11 18.88 -13.36 -0.03
C SER A 11 17.55 -12.91 0.61
N ILE A 12 16.69 -12.28 -0.18
CA ILE A 12 15.37 -11.79 0.26
C ILE A 12 14.36 -12.95 0.33
N GLU A 13 14.43 -13.91 -0.60
CA GLU A 13 13.53 -15.07 -0.65
C GLU A 13 13.62 -16.01 0.58
N LYS A 14 14.71 -16.00 1.34
CA LYS A 14 14.93 -16.95 2.44
C LYS A 14 14.54 -16.44 3.84
N ARG A 15 14.10 -15.19 4.00
CA ARG A 15 13.77 -14.64 5.33
C ARG A 15 12.29 -14.45 5.66
N GLN A 16 11.37 -14.61 4.71
CA GLN A 16 9.94 -14.44 4.98
C GLN A 16 9.11 -15.73 4.95
N GLN A 17 9.69 -16.88 4.58
CA GLN A 17 9.00 -18.16 4.66
C GLN A 17 9.14 -18.77 6.07
N SER A 18 8.24 -18.43 6.99
CA SER A 18 7.98 -19.30 8.15
C SER A 18 6.58 -19.08 8.76
N ALA A 19 5.66 -19.94 8.35
CA ALA A 19 4.58 -20.52 9.15
C ALA A 19 3.28 -19.74 9.47
N THR A 20 3.10 -18.47 9.07
CA THR A 20 1.85 -17.72 9.38
C THR A 20 0.92 -17.48 8.18
N SER A 21 1.40 -17.46 6.94
CA SER A 21 0.61 -17.01 5.77
C SER A 21 -0.59 -17.91 5.38
N GLY A 22 -0.55 -19.21 5.68
CA GLY A 22 -1.62 -20.16 5.31
C GLY A 22 -2.87 -20.18 6.20
N ARG A 23 -2.77 -19.78 7.48
CA ARG A 23 -3.92 -19.83 8.41
C ARG A 23 -4.88 -18.67 8.26
N TRP A 24 -4.41 -17.50 7.82
CA TRP A 24 -5.20 -16.27 7.78
C TRP A 24 -6.09 -16.14 6.54
N ALA A 25 -5.59 -16.54 5.36
CA ALA A 25 -6.40 -16.54 4.13
C ALA A 25 -7.64 -17.46 4.25
N HIS A 26 -7.55 -18.49 5.09
CA HIS A 26 -8.69 -19.35 5.40
C HIS A 26 -9.67 -18.71 6.40
N ALA A 27 -9.18 -17.97 7.40
CA ALA A 27 -10.01 -17.30 8.41
C ALA A 27 -10.81 -16.12 7.84
N ILE A 28 -10.21 -15.31 6.96
CA ILE A 28 -10.88 -14.18 6.28
C ILE A 28 -12.06 -14.68 5.44
N ARG A 29 -11.93 -15.83 4.76
CA ARG A 29 -13.01 -16.42 3.95
C ARG A 29 -14.13 -17.08 4.77
N ARG A 30 -13.90 -17.40 6.05
CA ARG A 30 -14.90 -18.08 6.89
C ARG A 30 -15.75 -17.14 7.73
N GLY A 31 -15.49 -15.83 7.71
CA GLY A 31 -16.25 -14.88 8.54
C GLY A 31 -15.93 -15.00 10.04
N ASP A 32 -14.81 -15.64 10.42
CA ASP A 32 -14.43 -15.87 11.82
C ASP A 32 -13.75 -14.65 12.49
N LEU A 33 -13.78 -13.47 11.85
CA LEU A 33 -13.21 -12.22 12.36
C LEU A 33 -14.25 -11.44 13.20
N HIS A 34 -14.69 -12.05 14.30
CA HIS A 34 -15.41 -11.34 15.38
C HIS A 34 -14.53 -11.03 16.58
N GLN A 35 -13.21 -11.25 16.48
CA GLN A 35 -12.29 -10.63 17.42
C GLN A 35 -12.32 -9.13 17.17
N LYS A 36 -12.54 -8.32 18.23
CA LYS A 36 -12.42 -6.86 18.16
C LYS A 36 -11.11 -6.53 17.46
N THR A 37 -11.19 -6.01 16.24
CA THR A 37 -10.01 -5.56 15.50
C THR A 37 -9.27 -4.57 16.40
N PRO A 38 -7.98 -4.82 16.72
CA PRO A 38 -7.22 -3.88 17.53
C PRO A 38 -7.28 -2.51 16.86
N ILE A 39 -7.66 -1.50 17.64
CA ILE A 39 -7.69 -0.12 17.16
C ILE A 39 -6.24 0.32 17.09
N MET A 40 -5.74 0.44 15.86
CA MET A 40 -4.44 1.03 15.55
C MET A 40 -4.55 2.55 15.73
N ASN A 41 -3.50 3.20 16.25
CA ASN A 41 -3.41 4.66 16.26
C ASN A 41 -2.60 5.19 15.06
N VAL A 42 -2.66 6.50 14.81
CA VAL A 42 -1.96 7.12 13.68
C VAL A 42 -0.44 6.91 13.76
N LEU A 43 0.15 6.97 14.95
CA LEU A 43 1.60 6.78 15.11
C LEU A 43 2.01 5.35 14.71
N GLU A 44 1.31 4.34 15.20
CA GLU A 44 1.53 2.93 14.85
C GLU A 44 1.38 2.71 13.33
N MET A 45 0.34 3.30 12.73
CA MET A 45 0.14 3.25 11.28
C MET A 45 1.32 3.89 10.52
N ALA A 46 1.78 5.06 10.98
CA ALA A 46 2.88 5.78 10.37
C ALA A 46 4.18 4.99 10.44
N GLU A 47 4.50 4.39 11.58
CA GLU A 47 5.68 3.55 11.77
C GLU A 47 5.65 2.31 10.87
N MET A 48 4.48 1.67 10.76
CA MET A 48 4.27 0.55 9.84
C MET A 48 4.42 0.97 8.38
N ALA A 49 3.90 2.14 8.00
CA ALA A 49 3.99 2.67 6.65
C ALA A 49 5.45 2.97 6.26
N VAL A 50 6.18 3.67 7.15
CA VAL A 50 7.60 3.97 6.97
C VAL A 50 8.41 2.68 6.80
N THR A 51 8.15 1.69 7.67
CA THR A 51 8.80 0.39 7.58
C THR A 51 8.54 -0.30 6.23
N ALA A 52 7.30 -0.22 5.73
CA ALA A 52 6.91 -0.79 4.44
C ALA A 52 7.50 -0.05 3.24
N SER A 53 7.91 1.23 3.38
CA SER A 53 8.55 2.01 2.32
C SER A 53 10.09 1.98 2.35
N ASN A 54 10.70 1.36 3.36
CA ASN A 54 12.15 1.42 3.56
C ASN A 54 12.98 0.63 2.55
N ASP A 55 12.35 -0.14 1.65
CA ASP A 55 13.01 -0.89 0.59
C ASP A 55 13.23 -0.09 -0.70
N ASP A 56 12.84 1.18 -0.72
CA ASP A 56 12.98 2.05 -1.89
C ASP A 56 14.43 2.40 -2.23
N PRO A 57 14.92 1.98 -3.41
CA PRO A 57 16.26 2.29 -3.85
C PRO A 57 16.48 3.76 -4.24
N GLU A 58 15.42 4.55 -4.47
CA GLU A 58 15.52 6.00 -4.74
C GLU A 58 15.71 6.82 -3.46
N GLY A 59 15.45 6.26 -2.28
CA GLY A 59 15.47 6.98 -1.02
C GLY A 59 14.34 7.99 -0.85
N SER A 60 13.26 7.89 -1.65
CA SER A 60 12.04 8.70 -1.51
C SER A 60 11.16 8.17 -0.37
N CYS A 61 11.78 7.72 0.72
CA CYS A 61 11.09 7.02 1.79
C CYS A 61 10.12 7.95 2.51
N LEU A 62 8.90 7.46 2.73
CA LEU A 62 7.93 8.10 3.60
C LEU A 62 8.50 8.18 5.03
N THR A 63 8.34 9.33 5.67
CA THR A 63 8.72 9.52 7.08
C THR A 63 7.50 9.60 7.99
N VAL A 64 7.67 9.28 9.29
CA VAL A 64 6.60 9.47 10.29
C VAL A 64 6.12 10.93 10.27
N ALA A 65 7.05 11.89 10.24
CA ALA A 65 6.72 13.31 10.22
C ALA A 65 5.86 13.71 9.02
N GLU A 66 6.09 13.14 7.84
CA GLU A 66 5.25 13.37 6.67
C GLU A 66 3.85 12.81 6.84
N VAL A 67 3.70 11.59 7.41
CA VAL A 67 2.37 11.06 7.74
C VAL A 67 1.68 12.00 8.72
N MET A 68 2.30 12.33 9.85
CA MET A 68 1.69 13.15 10.89
C MET A 68 1.28 14.55 10.40
N SER A 69 2.05 15.14 9.48
CA SER A 69 1.85 16.53 9.01
C SER A 69 1.05 16.66 7.72
N ARG A 70 0.81 15.56 6.99
CA ARG A 70 0.15 15.59 5.68
C ARG A 70 -0.98 14.58 5.52
N LEU A 71 -1.19 13.67 6.47
CA LEU A 71 -2.28 12.71 6.40
C LEU A 71 -3.61 13.44 6.23
N ASN A 72 -4.41 13.02 5.25
CA ASN A 72 -5.81 13.37 5.11
C ASN A 72 -6.63 12.11 4.79
N THR A 73 -7.95 12.19 4.92
CA THR A 73 -8.86 11.11 4.58
C THR A 73 -10.13 11.66 3.95
N HIS A 74 -10.70 10.91 3.02
CA HIS A 74 -11.99 11.21 2.40
C HIS A 74 -13.08 10.19 2.78
N ASP A 75 -12.78 9.25 3.68
CA ASP A 75 -13.74 8.25 4.13
C ASP A 75 -14.45 8.68 5.43
N SER A 76 -15.69 8.21 5.63
CA SER A 76 -16.51 8.61 6.77
C SER A 76 -16.09 7.96 8.10
N ASN A 77 -15.38 6.83 8.07
CA ASN A 77 -14.95 6.13 9.29
C ASN A 77 -13.78 6.83 9.97
N ASN A 78 -12.98 7.57 9.20
CA ASN A 78 -11.83 8.33 9.71
C ASN A 78 -12.01 9.85 9.60
N ALA A 79 -13.24 10.35 9.46
CA ALA A 79 -13.50 11.77 9.25
C ALA A 79 -12.88 12.71 10.32
N HIS A 80 -12.64 12.21 11.54
CA HIS A 80 -11.93 12.96 12.59
C HIS A 80 -10.45 13.22 12.28
N LEU A 81 -9.84 12.42 11.40
CA LEU A 81 -8.49 12.64 10.89
C LEU A 81 -8.46 13.62 9.73
N ALA A 82 -9.61 14.01 9.15
CA ALA A 82 -9.63 14.91 8.00
C ALA A 82 -9.19 16.33 8.39
N ASP A 83 -8.44 16.98 7.52
CA ASP A 83 -8.16 18.42 7.60
C ASP A 83 -8.39 19.05 6.21
N PRO A 84 -9.42 19.90 6.05
CA PRO A 84 -9.75 20.50 4.76
C PRO A 84 -8.66 21.45 4.25
N ALA A 85 -7.71 21.86 5.10
CA ALA A 85 -6.57 22.64 4.66
C ALA A 85 -5.58 21.79 3.86
N VAL A 86 -5.39 20.49 4.15
CA VAL A 86 -4.37 19.66 3.48
C VAL A 86 -4.54 19.64 1.97
N ASP A 87 -5.78 19.53 1.49
CA ASP A 87 -6.09 19.54 0.05
C ASP A 87 -5.68 20.84 -0.65
N ARG A 88 -5.48 21.93 0.12
CA ARG A 88 -5.07 23.25 -0.35
C ARG A 88 -3.60 23.57 -0.03
N SER A 89 -3.10 23.19 1.15
CA SER A 89 -1.79 23.60 1.69
C SER A 89 -0.73 22.51 1.73
N ARG A 90 -1.02 21.26 1.32
CA ARG A 90 -0.15 20.06 1.41
C ARG A 90 0.18 19.62 2.84
N PHE A 91 0.11 20.53 3.80
CA PHE A 91 0.28 20.32 5.22
C PHE A 91 -1.02 20.60 5.96
N ARG A 92 -1.19 19.91 7.08
CA ARG A 92 -2.26 20.15 8.03
C ARG A 92 -2.10 21.52 8.70
N SER A 93 -3.23 22.11 9.07
CA SER A 93 -3.30 23.28 9.94
C SER A 93 -2.83 22.94 11.36
N GLU A 94 -3.19 21.73 11.84
CA GLU A 94 -2.71 21.15 13.09
C GLU A 94 -2.14 19.74 12.83
N VAL A 95 -0.89 19.53 13.25
CA VAL A 95 -0.22 18.23 13.15
C VAL A 95 -0.92 17.24 14.08
N LEU A 96 -1.10 16.00 13.61
CA LEU A 96 -1.66 14.92 14.42
C LEU A 96 -0.75 14.63 15.62
N ARG A 97 -1.36 14.21 16.72
CA ARG A 97 -0.67 13.86 17.96
C ARG A 97 -0.09 12.45 17.92
N GLY A 98 -0.72 11.57 17.16
CA GLY A 98 -0.33 10.17 16.98
C GLY A 98 -1.21 9.20 17.76
N ASP A 99 -1.91 9.68 18.80
CA ASP A 99 -2.84 8.88 19.60
C ASP A 99 -4.26 8.83 19.01
N GLU A 100 -4.52 9.52 17.90
CA GLU A 100 -5.80 9.46 17.23
C GLU A 100 -6.06 8.03 16.72
N PRO A 101 -7.27 7.48 16.94
CA PRO A 101 -7.59 6.14 16.50
C PRO A 101 -7.76 6.11 14.98
N VAL A 102 -7.38 4.99 14.37
CA VAL A 102 -7.63 4.68 12.96
C VAL A 102 -8.69 3.57 12.88
N HIS A 103 -9.74 3.82 12.11
CA HIS A 103 -10.91 2.95 12.01
C HIS A 103 -11.00 2.30 10.63
N GLY A 104 -11.31 1.00 10.61
CA GLY A 104 -11.50 0.22 9.39
C GLY A 104 -10.63 -1.02 9.35
N GLU A 105 -11.14 -2.08 8.71
CA GLU A 105 -10.40 -3.33 8.55
C GLU A 105 -9.53 -3.33 7.28
N PHE A 106 -10.00 -2.70 6.22
CA PHE A 106 -9.34 -2.63 4.92
C PHE A 106 -9.03 -1.16 4.61
N LEU A 107 -7.76 -0.79 4.72
CA LEU A 107 -7.30 0.58 4.51
C LEU A 107 -6.14 0.60 3.51
N ALA A 108 -6.03 1.68 2.74
CA ALA A 108 -4.84 1.95 1.93
C ALA A 108 -4.30 3.34 2.24
N LEU A 109 -3.01 3.42 2.57
CA LEU A 109 -2.28 4.68 2.68
C LEU A 109 -1.56 4.95 1.36
N VAL A 110 -1.84 6.10 0.76
CA VAL A 110 -1.26 6.56 -0.49
C VAL A 110 -0.29 7.68 -0.20
N TYR A 111 0.93 7.55 -0.71
CA TYR A 111 1.93 8.61 -0.69
C TYR A 111 2.36 8.96 -2.11
N SER A 112 2.37 10.25 -2.43
CA SER A 112 2.94 10.79 -3.66
C SER A 112 4.06 11.75 -3.31
N ALA A 113 5.29 11.47 -3.75
CA ALA A 113 6.42 12.39 -3.63
C ALA A 113 6.29 13.57 -4.63
N HIS A 114 5.65 13.33 -5.77
CA HIS A 114 5.43 14.35 -6.79
C HIS A 114 4.47 15.45 -6.29
N TYR A 115 3.40 15.05 -5.62
CA TYR A 115 2.49 15.94 -4.92
C TYR A 115 2.46 15.51 -3.46
N PRO A 116 3.35 16.06 -2.59
CA PRO A 116 3.59 15.56 -1.24
C PRO A 116 2.30 15.56 -0.41
N LEU A 117 1.56 14.47 -0.54
CA LEU A 117 0.24 14.21 0.01
C LEU A 117 0.31 12.81 0.60
N VAL A 118 -0.26 12.67 1.77
CA VAL A 118 -0.50 11.38 2.40
C VAL A 118 -2.00 11.24 2.55
N ARG A 119 -2.61 10.22 1.94
CA ARG A 119 -4.05 9.99 2.02
C ARG A 119 -4.32 8.60 2.60
N LEU A 120 -5.29 8.50 3.50
CA LEU A 120 -5.84 7.23 3.95
C LEU A 120 -7.22 7.03 3.33
N ASP A 121 -7.38 5.93 2.61
CA ASP A 121 -8.64 5.50 2.02
C ASP A 121 -9.13 4.25 2.76
N GLY A 122 -10.41 4.26 3.15
CA GLY A 122 -11.09 3.11 3.76
C GLY A 122 -12.00 2.37 2.79
N PHE A 123 -12.03 1.04 2.90
CA PHE A 123 -12.83 0.17 2.03
C PHE A 123 -13.81 -0.68 2.84
N ALA A 124 -14.98 -0.93 2.26
CA ALA A 124 -16.04 -1.71 2.91
C ALA A 124 -15.64 -3.19 3.09
N ASP A 125 -14.89 -3.73 2.14
CA ASP A 125 -14.40 -5.09 2.17
C ASP A 125 -13.06 -5.23 1.43
N PHE A 126 -12.47 -6.42 1.57
CA PHE A 126 -11.21 -6.75 0.92
C PHE A 126 -11.26 -6.59 -0.61
N ARG A 127 -12.37 -6.98 -1.24
CA ARG A 127 -12.49 -6.98 -2.70
C ARG A 127 -12.52 -5.56 -3.26
N ALA A 128 -13.22 -4.64 -2.61
CA ALA A 128 -13.26 -3.23 -3.00
C ALA A 128 -11.85 -2.60 -2.92
N MET A 129 -11.09 -2.93 -1.87
CA MET A 129 -9.69 -2.52 -1.76
C MET A 129 -8.83 -3.12 -2.90
N GLU A 130 -9.02 -4.40 -3.20
CA GLU A 130 -8.31 -5.12 -4.28
C GLU A 130 -8.51 -4.47 -5.65
N GLU A 131 -9.78 -4.19 -5.99
CA GLU A 131 -10.16 -3.54 -7.25
C GLU A 131 -9.59 -2.12 -7.33
N TRP A 132 -9.58 -1.38 -6.21
CA TRP A 132 -9.00 -0.04 -6.15
C TRP A 132 -7.47 -0.05 -6.28
N LEU A 133 -6.77 -0.97 -5.61
CA LEU A 133 -5.32 -1.12 -5.68
C LEU A 133 -4.83 -1.33 -7.12
N ALA A 134 -5.59 -2.08 -7.92
CA ALA A 134 -5.31 -2.37 -9.31
C ALA A 134 -5.77 -1.28 -10.31
N SER A 135 -6.46 -0.24 -9.83
CA SER A 135 -6.99 0.85 -10.66
C SER A 135 -5.97 1.98 -10.86
N ASP A 136 -6.26 2.90 -11.78
CA ASP A 136 -5.50 4.14 -12.00
C ASP A 136 -5.45 5.08 -10.78
N SER A 137 -6.15 4.77 -9.69
CA SER A 137 -6.03 5.47 -8.40
C SER A 137 -5.09 4.78 -7.40
N GLY A 138 -4.76 3.50 -7.63
CA GLY A 138 -3.94 2.66 -6.78
C GLY A 138 -2.47 2.59 -7.21
N ILE A 139 -1.85 1.41 -7.11
CA ILE A 139 -0.40 1.25 -7.31
C ILE A 139 0.03 1.49 -8.77
N VAL A 140 -0.86 1.28 -9.73
CA VAL A 140 -0.57 1.50 -11.15
C VAL A 140 -0.57 2.99 -11.54
N ASN A 141 -1.04 3.88 -10.66
CA ASN A 141 -0.99 5.33 -10.87
C ASN A 141 0.46 5.84 -10.90
N SER A 142 0.91 6.42 -12.00
CA SER A 142 2.30 6.92 -12.15
C SER A 142 2.70 8.01 -11.15
N PHE A 143 1.75 8.68 -10.51
CA PHE A 143 2.00 9.70 -9.49
C PHE A 143 1.99 9.16 -8.07
N ALA A 144 1.45 7.96 -7.83
CA ALA A 144 1.55 7.30 -6.54
C ALA A 144 2.98 6.75 -6.38
N THR A 145 3.71 7.24 -5.39
CA THR A 145 5.04 6.73 -5.05
C THR A 145 4.91 5.44 -4.26
N TYR A 146 4.01 5.41 -3.26
CA TYR A 146 3.69 4.21 -2.51
C TYR A 146 2.19 4.07 -2.29
N VAL A 147 1.77 2.82 -2.24
CA VAL A 147 0.45 2.42 -1.76
C VAL A 147 0.65 1.29 -0.75
N ILE A 148 0.27 1.54 0.49
CA ILE A 148 0.51 0.63 1.62
C ILE A 148 -0.84 0.16 2.12
N ALA A 149 -1.13 -1.13 1.94
CA ALA A 149 -2.36 -1.74 2.39
C ALA A 149 -2.27 -2.17 3.85
N PHE A 150 -3.32 -1.89 4.62
CA PHE A 150 -3.53 -2.40 5.96
C PHE A 150 -4.75 -3.32 5.98
N ILE A 151 -4.57 -4.53 6.51
CA ILE A 151 -5.63 -5.52 6.69
C ILE A 151 -5.68 -5.91 8.17
N ALA A 152 -6.81 -5.63 8.81
CA ALA A 152 -7.03 -5.85 10.24
C ALA A 152 -5.92 -5.23 11.10
N GLY A 153 -5.58 -3.96 10.82
CA GLY A 153 -4.59 -3.19 11.59
C GLY A 153 -3.13 -3.61 11.38
N GLN A 154 -2.83 -4.27 10.27
CA GLN A 154 -1.48 -4.74 9.95
C GLN A 154 -1.11 -4.40 8.51
N SER A 155 0.11 -3.92 8.29
CA SER A 155 0.60 -3.72 6.92
C SER A 155 0.75 -5.05 6.19
N ARG A 156 0.42 -5.04 4.89
CA ARG A 156 0.49 -6.21 4.01
C ARG A 156 1.15 -5.82 2.69
N SER A 157 2.10 -6.66 2.28
CA SER A 157 2.66 -6.58 0.93
C SER A 157 1.64 -7.06 -0.08
N TYR A 158 1.60 -6.36 -1.22
CA TYR A 158 0.71 -6.68 -2.32
C TYR A 158 1.51 -6.78 -3.61
N ALA A 159 1.22 -7.79 -4.42
CA ALA A 159 1.82 -7.99 -5.73
C ALA A 159 0.72 -7.92 -6.79
N ILE A 160 0.95 -7.18 -7.86
CA ILE A 160 0.05 -7.14 -9.00
C ILE A 160 0.70 -7.89 -10.14
N ALA A 161 -0.09 -8.68 -10.86
CA ALA A 161 0.33 -9.32 -12.10
C ALA A 161 -0.67 -8.96 -13.21
N TYR A 162 -0.19 -8.92 -14.44
CA TYR A 162 -1.01 -8.70 -15.63
C TYR A 162 -0.68 -9.73 -16.70
N LYS A 163 -1.62 -9.93 -17.62
CA LYS A 163 -1.43 -10.78 -18.79
C LYS A 163 -0.98 -9.92 -19.97
N ALA A 164 0.21 -10.19 -20.49
CA ALA A 164 0.75 -9.50 -21.65
C ALA A 164 0.05 -9.94 -22.96
N ALA A 165 0.32 -9.22 -24.05
CA ALA A 165 -0.28 -9.49 -25.37
C ALA A 165 0.00 -10.90 -25.91
N ASP A 166 1.15 -11.48 -25.56
CA ASP A 166 1.53 -12.86 -25.91
C ASP A 166 0.89 -13.93 -25.00
N GLY A 167 0.10 -13.49 -24.03
CA GLY A 167 -0.57 -14.32 -23.05
C GLY A 167 0.27 -14.73 -21.83
N THR A 168 1.52 -14.28 -21.73
CA THR A 168 2.36 -14.49 -20.55
C THR A 168 1.85 -13.68 -19.36
N VAL A 169 2.09 -14.18 -18.14
CA VAL A 169 1.80 -13.43 -16.90
C VAL A 169 3.08 -12.74 -16.45
N GLN A 170 3.00 -11.44 -16.26
CA GLN A 170 4.12 -10.59 -15.83
C GLN A 170 3.76 -9.90 -14.52
N GLU A 171 4.72 -9.80 -13.61
CA GLU A 171 4.58 -9.05 -12.37
C GLU A 171 4.71 -7.56 -12.68
N PHE A 172 3.83 -6.75 -12.09
CA PHE A 172 3.90 -5.31 -12.18
C PHE A 172 5.04 -4.82 -11.29
N ASP A 173 6.03 -4.21 -11.93
CA ASP A 173 7.16 -3.57 -11.26
C ASP A 173 6.95 -2.05 -11.27
N LYS A 174 6.63 -1.51 -10.08
CA LYS A 174 6.42 -0.08 -9.88
C LYS A 174 7.68 0.73 -10.20
N TRP A 175 8.84 0.21 -9.84
CA TRP A 175 10.12 0.86 -10.11
C TRP A 175 10.39 0.92 -11.61
N ALA A 176 10.12 -0.17 -12.33
CA ALA A 176 10.24 -0.20 -13.78
C ALA A 176 9.29 0.80 -14.46
N GLN A 177 8.08 1.01 -13.93
CA GLN A 177 7.14 2.04 -14.40
C GLN A 177 7.73 3.46 -14.22
N ASN A 178 8.34 3.76 -13.07
CA ASN A 178 8.91 5.08 -12.80
C ASN A 178 10.11 5.39 -13.71
N LEU A 179 10.97 4.39 -14.00
CA LEU A 179 12.15 4.57 -14.85
C LEU A 179 11.85 4.65 -16.34
N LEU A 180 10.89 3.87 -16.83
CA LEU A 180 10.65 3.69 -18.26
C LEU A 180 9.50 4.58 -18.78
N GLY A 181 8.85 5.34 -17.89
CA GLY A 181 7.64 6.08 -18.20
C GLY A 181 6.41 5.16 -18.26
N PRO A 182 5.23 5.68 -18.66
CA PRO A 182 4.03 4.88 -18.80
C PRO A 182 4.30 3.73 -19.79
N GLN A 183 4.41 2.51 -19.25
CA GLN A 183 4.38 1.29 -20.05
C GLN A 183 3.04 1.29 -20.79
N PRO A 184 3.01 1.05 -22.12
CA PRO A 184 1.77 1.10 -22.88
C PRO A 184 0.75 0.14 -22.25
N ALA A 185 -0.33 0.70 -21.69
CA ALA A 185 -1.48 -0.05 -21.21
C ALA A 185 -2.31 -0.65 -22.38
N GLU A 186 -1.76 -0.66 -23.59
CA GLU A 186 -2.31 -1.37 -24.73
C GLU A 186 -2.23 -2.87 -24.44
N ASN A 187 -3.32 -3.43 -23.91
CA ASN A 187 -3.52 -4.82 -23.48
C ASN A 187 -3.34 -5.15 -22.00
N VAL A 188 -3.60 -4.22 -21.07
CA VAL A 188 -4.02 -4.67 -19.72
C VAL A 188 -5.46 -5.17 -19.83
N SER A 189 -5.65 -6.37 -20.39
CA SER A 189 -6.92 -7.06 -20.26
C SER A 189 -7.07 -7.40 -18.78
N ASN A 190 -7.93 -6.68 -18.07
CA ASN A 190 -8.27 -6.93 -16.67
C ASN A 190 -8.49 -8.42 -16.44
N ARG A 191 -7.51 -9.12 -15.86
CA ARG A 191 -7.69 -10.47 -15.33
C ARG A 191 -6.44 -10.97 -14.58
N TRP A 192 -6.67 -11.14 -13.28
CA TRP A 192 -5.91 -11.89 -12.27
C TRP A 192 -4.75 -11.15 -11.59
N VAL A 193 -5.04 -10.66 -10.37
CA VAL A 193 -4.01 -10.39 -9.36
C VAL A 193 -3.63 -11.71 -8.70
N ALA A 194 -2.42 -12.19 -8.97
CA ALA A 194 -1.88 -13.37 -8.32
C ALA A 194 -1.20 -12.96 -7.02
N TRP A 195 -1.79 -13.41 -5.91
CA TRP A 195 -1.30 -13.19 -4.56
C TRP A 195 0.04 -13.87 -4.32
N LYS A 196 0.96 -13.14 -3.67
CA LYS A 196 2.05 -13.76 -2.91
C LYS A 196 2.14 -13.06 -1.56
N CYS A 197 1.34 -13.53 -0.60
CA CYS A 197 1.70 -13.34 0.80
C CYS A 197 2.92 -14.22 1.05
N SER A 198 4.08 -13.60 1.31
CA SER A 198 5.18 -14.33 1.95
C SER A 198 4.78 -14.72 3.37
#